data_AF-A0A7T0KF49-F1
#
_entry.id   AF-A0A7T0KF49-F1
#
_cell.length_a   1.000
_cell.length_b   1.000
_cell.length_c   1.000
_cell.angle_alpha   90.00
_cell.angle_beta   90.00
_cell.angle_gamma   90.00
#
_symmetry.space_group_name_H-M   'P 1'
#
loop_
_entity.id
_entity.type
_entity.pdbx_description
1 polymer ?
#
loop_
_entity_poly.entity_id
_entity_poly.type
_entity_poly.pdbx_seq_one_letter_code
_entity_poly.pdbx_strand_id
1 'polypeptide(L)'
;MTAIKTAQALNFFLQRDARDAHSVDGNSCRKLIALLWAADRLSLRSFGHSMTEDQYVALPSGPVASGVRALMEACEHGSSTAPEGCSEADVRWWREHFEARGGVLKCIAEVGSDYLSQADVLILEMAYAKFRGIETSEVSEISRMYPEWTRKFIPGSLAEARGIELADFFANPEDGADPYFQVEQDTLEAASYFFNERRALLASLGLQH
;
A
#
# COMPACT_ATOMS: atom_id res chain seq x y z
N MET A 1 -7.04 -4.08 8.00
CA MET A 1 -7.13 -4.05 6.53
C MET A 1 -8.56 -4.17 6.08
N THR A 2 -9.01 -3.29 5.17
CA THR A 2 -10.33 -3.36 4.54
C THR A 2 -10.23 -3.98 3.14
N ALA A 3 -10.45 -5.30 3.03
CA ALA A 3 -10.20 -6.07 1.79
C ALA A 3 -10.92 -5.49 0.54
N ILE A 4 -12.18 -5.07 0.68
CA ILE A 4 -12.97 -4.49 -0.42
C ILE A 4 -12.46 -3.11 -0.82
N LYS A 5 -12.19 -2.23 0.16
CA LYS A 5 -11.68 -0.87 -0.13
C LYS A 5 -10.32 -0.95 -0.84
N THR A 6 -9.44 -1.85 -0.42
CA THR A 6 -8.16 -2.02 -1.10
C THR A 6 -8.31 -2.64 -2.48
N ALA A 7 -9.24 -3.57 -2.68
CA ALA A 7 -9.59 -4.04 -4.02
C ALA A 7 -10.06 -2.90 -4.93
N GLN A 8 -10.89 -1.98 -4.42
CA GLN A 8 -11.33 -0.81 -5.17
C GLN A 8 -10.16 0.14 -5.51
N ALA A 9 -9.22 0.33 -4.59
CA ALA A 9 -7.98 1.08 -4.85
C ALA A 9 -7.12 0.45 -5.95
N LEU A 10 -7.00 -0.89 -5.97
CA LEU A 10 -6.28 -1.61 -7.02
C LEU A 10 -7.00 -1.51 -8.37
N ASN A 11 -8.32 -1.70 -8.37
CA ASN A 11 -9.14 -1.53 -9.56
C ASN A 11 -9.02 -0.09 -10.12
N PHE A 12 -8.96 0.92 -9.26
CA PHE A 12 -8.67 2.29 -9.66
C PHE A 12 -7.35 2.38 -10.43
N PHE A 13 -6.25 1.84 -9.91
CA PHE A 13 -4.96 1.87 -10.61
C PHE A 13 -4.97 1.10 -11.93
N LEU A 14 -5.59 -0.09 -11.97
CA LEU A 14 -5.74 -0.89 -13.19
C LEU A 14 -6.53 -0.15 -14.27
N GLN A 15 -7.60 0.55 -13.89
CA GLN A 15 -8.38 1.36 -14.83
C GLN A 15 -7.62 2.57 -15.36
N ARG A 16 -6.75 3.17 -14.54
CA ARG A 16 -5.86 4.26 -14.97
C ARG A 16 -4.79 3.74 -15.92
N ASP A 17 -4.11 2.66 -15.56
CA ASP A 17 -3.09 1.98 -16.38
C ASP A 17 -3.62 1.64 -17.77
N ALA A 18 -4.79 1.02 -17.86
CA ALA A 18 -5.41 0.63 -19.12
C ALA A 18 -5.71 1.80 -20.08
N ARG A 19 -5.70 3.05 -19.59
CA ARG A 19 -6.03 4.26 -20.35
C ARG A 19 -4.86 5.23 -20.49
N ASP A 20 -3.70 4.93 -19.90
CA ASP A 20 -2.56 5.83 -19.83
C ASP A 20 -1.35 5.25 -20.56
N ALA A 21 -1.03 5.84 -21.72
CA ALA A 21 0.11 5.41 -22.54
C ALA A 21 1.48 5.67 -21.88
N HIS A 22 1.53 6.46 -20.81
CA HIS A 22 2.74 6.75 -20.04
C HIS A 22 2.89 5.79 -18.85
N SER A 23 1.90 4.94 -18.60
CA SER A 23 1.95 3.94 -17.54
C SER A 23 2.96 2.87 -17.91
N VAL A 24 3.93 2.66 -17.03
CA VAL A 24 4.91 1.58 -17.10
C VAL A 24 4.49 0.56 -16.05
N ASP A 25 4.45 -0.72 -16.44
CA ASP A 25 4.19 -1.89 -15.58
C ASP A 25 3.01 -1.81 -14.60
N GLY A 26 2.03 -0.93 -14.86
CA GLY A 26 0.93 -0.55 -13.95
C GLY A 26 -0.05 -1.66 -13.57
N ASN A 27 -0.07 -2.76 -14.31
CA ASN A 27 -0.86 -3.96 -14.00
C ASN A 27 -0.06 -5.07 -13.28
N SER A 28 1.24 -4.88 -13.06
CA SER A 28 2.05 -5.85 -12.32
C SER A 28 1.71 -5.80 -10.83
N CYS A 29 1.63 -6.95 -10.17
CA CYS A 29 1.31 -7.02 -8.73
C CYS A 29 2.32 -6.21 -7.90
N ARG A 30 3.59 -6.22 -8.30
CA ARG A 30 4.65 -5.45 -7.61
C ARG A 30 4.45 -3.95 -7.76
N LYS A 31 4.11 -3.47 -8.96
CA LYS A 31 3.79 -2.05 -9.19
C LYS A 31 2.59 -1.61 -8.37
N LEU A 32 1.54 -2.42 -8.36
CA LEU A 32 0.32 -2.15 -7.60
C LEU A 32 0.58 -2.07 -6.09
N ILE A 33 1.38 -2.99 -5.53
CA ILE A 33 1.82 -2.94 -4.13
C ILE A 33 2.61 -1.64 -3.85
N ALA A 34 3.52 -1.26 -4.75
CA ALA A 34 4.30 -0.04 -4.59
C ALA A 34 3.43 1.23 -4.67
N LEU A 35 2.42 1.25 -5.54
CA LEU A 35 1.44 2.34 -5.63
C LEU A 35 0.57 2.42 -4.36
N LEU A 36 0.20 1.30 -3.76
CA LEU A 36 -0.51 1.27 -2.48
C LEU A 36 0.36 1.79 -1.32
N TRP A 37 1.63 1.39 -1.26
CA TRP A 37 2.58 1.98 -0.30
C TRP A 37 2.63 3.51 -0.44
N ALA A 38 2.78 4.00 -1.67
CA ALA A 38 2.81 5.44 -1.92
C ALA A 38 1.49 6.13 -1.51
N ALA A 39 0.35 5.51 -1.79
CA ALA A 39 -0.96 6.02 -1.40
C ALA A 39 -1.11 6.06 0.13
N ASP A 40 -0.77 4.99 0.85
CA ASP A 40 -0.82 4.99 2.31
C ASP A 40 0.13 6.01 2.94
N ARG A 41 1.32 6.18 2.36
CA ARG A 41 2.26 7.20 2.80
C ARG A 41 1.73 8.62 2.61
N LEU A 42 1.17 8.92 1.45
CA LEU A 42 0.52 10.21 1.19
C LEU A 42 -0.68 10.42 2.13
N SER A 43 -1.51 9.40 2.33
CA SER A 43 -2.70 9.47 3.19
C SER A 43 -2.33 9.71 4.65
N LEU A 44 -1.34 8.98 5.17
CA LEU A 44 -0.84 9.17 6.53
C LEU A 44 -0.29 10.59 6.71
N ARG A 45 0.56 11.07 5.79
CA ARG A 45 1.17 12.40 5.88
C ARG A 45 0.17 13.55 5.69
N SER A 46 -0.93 13.32 4.99
CA SER A 46 -1.95 14.35 4.73
C SER A 46 -3.08 14.35 5.76
N PHE A 47 -3.48 13.19 6.27
CA PHE A 47 -4.72 13.01 7.05
C PHE A 47 -4.53 12.23 8.36
N GLY A 48 -3.34 11.67 8.62
CA GLY A 48 -3.09 10.87 9.82
C GLY A 48 -3.79 9.50 9.79
N HIS A 49 -4.20 9.04 8.61
CA HIS A 49 -4.91 7.77 8.43
C HIS A 49 -4.39 7.03 7.20
N SER A 50 -4.21 5.71 7.31
CA SER A 50 -3.86 4.85 6.18
C SER A 50 -5.15 4.49 5.43
N MET A 51 -5.08 4.45 4.11
CA MET A 51 -6.21 4.08 3.27
C MET A 51 -6.51 2.58 3.34
N THR A 52 -5.48 1.73 3.33
CA THR A 52 -5.64 0.27 3.30
C THR A 52 -5.84 -0.34 4.69
N GLU A 53 -5.34 0.34 5.73
CA GLU A 53 -5.19 -0.19 7.08
C GLU A 53 -4.47 -1.55 7.11
N ASP A 54 -3.59 -1.79 6.14
CA ASP A 54 -2.81 -3.02 6.06
C ASP A 54 -1.60 -2.96 7.01
N GLN A 55 -1.12 -4.13 7.39
CA GLN A 55 0.16 -4.27 8.05
C GLN A 55 1.25 -4.22 7.00
N TYR A 56 2.27 -3.41 7.24
CA TYR A 56 3.41 -3.31 6.34
C TYR A 56 4.57 -4.14 6.85
N VAL A 57 5.27 -4.79 5.93
CA VAL A 57 6.53 -5.49 6.20
C VAL A 57 7.64 -4.97 5.31
N ALA A 58 8.85 -4.84 5.87
CA ALA A 58 10.04 -4.49 5.12
C ALA A 58 10.62 -5.74 4.46
N LEU A 59 10.75 -5.71 3.12
CA LEU A 59 11.37 -6.76 2.30
C LEU A 59 12.51 -6.17 1.47
N PRO A 60 13.41 -6.99 0.88
CA PRO A 60 14.47 -6.49 0.01
C PRO A 60 13.96 -5.62 -1.16
N SER A 61 12.73 -5.86 -1.61
CA SER A 61 12.07 -5.10 -2.67
C SER A 61 11.38 -3.81 -2.18
N GLY A 62 11.50 -3.46 -0.91
CA GLY A 62 10.82 -2.32 -0.29
C GLY A 62 9.71 -2.71 0.69
N PRO A 63 8.97 -1.72 1.22
CA PRO A 63 7.82 -1.93 2.08
C PRO A 63 6.66 -2.56 1.30
N VAL A 64 6.00 -3.54 1.91
CA VAL A 64 4.91 -4.30 1.29
C VAL A 64 3.73 -4.39 2.24
N ALA A 65 2.56 -4.00 1.74
CA ALA A 65 1.25 -4.24 2.36
C ALA A 65 0.99 -5.77 2.36
N SER A 66 1.12 -6.40 3.53
CA SER A 66 1.23 -7.86 3.64
C SER A 66 -0.09 -8.57 3.37
N GLY A 67 -1.21 -8.06 3.88
CA GLY A 67 -2.54 -8.63 3.66
C GLY A 67 -2.97 -8.53 2.20
N VAL A 68 -2.70 -7.39 1.56
CA VAL A 68 -2.99 -7.19 0.14
C VAL A 68 -2.15 -8.12 -0.73
N ARG A 69 -0.85 -8.24 -0.43
CA ARG A 69 0.01 -9.17 -1.15
C ARG A 69 -0.50 -10.60 -1.02
N ALA A 70 -0.90 -11.02 0.19
CA ALA A 70 -1.48 -12.33 0.43
C ALA A 70 -2.75 -12.55 -0.41
N LEU A 71 -3.66 -11.58 -0.46
CA LEU A 71 -4.88 -11.64 -1.30
C LEU A 71 -4.56 -11.72 -2.80
N MET A 72 -3.57 -10.97 -3.30
CA MET A 72 -3.11 -11.10 -4.69
C MET A 72 -2.55 -12.49 -4.99
N GLU A 73 -1.72 -13.04 -4.10
CA GLU A 73 -1.16 -14.40 -4.23
C GLU A 73 -2.26 -15.48 -4.19
N ALA A 74 -3.34 -15.25 -3.43
CA ALA A 74 -4.50 -16.13 -3.40
C ALA A 74 -5.28 -16.15 -4.73
N CYS A 75 -5.16 -15.09 -5.54
CA CYS A 75 -5.76 -14.97 -6.87
C CYS A 75 -4.88 -15.56 -7.99
N GLU A 76 -3.67 -16.05 -7.69
CA GLU A 76 -2.79 -16.65 -8.69
C GLU A 76 -3.44 -17.94 -9.24
N HIS A 77 -3.41 -18.09 -10.57
CA HIS A 77 -4.00 -19.22 -11.25
C HIS A 77 -3.44 -20.56 -10.71
N GLY A 78 -4.34 -21.43 -10.22
CA GLY A 78 -3.97 -22.71 -9.62
C GLY A 78 -3.64 -22.67 -8.13
N SER A 79 -3.72 -21.49 -7.49
CA SER A 79 -3.61 -21.37 -6.03
C SER A 79 -4.80 -22.05 -5.34
N SER A 80 -4.52 -23.03 -4.48
CA SER A 80 -5.54 -23.82 -3.77
C SER A 80 -5.66 -23.47 -2.28
N THR A 81 -4.69 -22.73 -1.73
CA THR A 81 -4.63 -22.40 -0.30
C THR A 81 -5.06 -20.97 -0.04
N ALA A 82 -5.91 -20.77 0.97
CA ALA A 82 -6.12 -19.45 1.52
C ALA A 82 -4.85 -19.02 2.28
N PRO A 83 -4.33 -17.80 2.07
CA PRO A 83 -3.17 -17.32 2.79
C PRO A 83 -3.49 -17.08 4.27
N GLU A 84 -2.49 -17.29 5.13
CA GLU A 84 -2.61 -16.98 6.55
C GLU A 84 -2.94 -15.50 6.77
N GLY A 85 -3.79 -15.20 7.75
CA GLY A 85 -4.19 -13.84 8.10
C GLY A 85 -5.31 -13.22 7.25
N CYS A 86 -5.79 -13.92 6.20
CA CYS A 86 -6.94 -13.48 5.42
C CYS A 86 -8.19 -14.32 5.76
N SER A 87 -9.37 -13.69 5.79
CA SER A 87 -10.62 -14.43 5.97
C SER A 87 -10.97 -15.21 4.70
N GLU A 88 -11.61 -16.37 4.84
CA GLU A 88 -12.09 -17.15 3.68
C GLU A 88 -13.07 -16.36 2.81
N ALA A 89 -13.85 -15.47 3.42
CA ALA A 89 -14.79 -14.59 2.72
C ALA A 89 -14.05 -13.59 1.82
N ASP A 90 -13.01 -12.93 2.35
CA ASP A 90 -12.20 -11.97 1.58
C ASP A 90 -11.48 -12.66 0.42
N VAL A 91 -10.88 -13.84 0.67
CA VAL A 91 -10.18 -14.62 -0.36
C VAL A 91 -11.13 -15.03 -1.48
N ARG A 92 -12.32 -15.53 -1.12
CA ARG A 92 -13.35 -15.91 -2.11
C ARG A 92 -13.78 -14.70 -2.93
N TRP A 93 -14.10 -13.60 -2.27
CA TRP A 93 -14.52 -12.38 -2.94
C TRP A 93 -13.43 -11.88 -3.89
N TRP A 94 -12.17 -11.85 -3.47
CA TRP A 94 -11.06 -11.46 -4.33
C TRP A 94 -10.90 -12.36 -5.57
N ARG A 95 -11.04 -13.68 -5.43
CA ARG A 95 -10.99 -14.62 -6.55
C ARG A 95 -12.14 -14.47 -7.55
N GLU A 96 -13.29 -13.98 -7.09
CA GLU A 96 -14.44 -13.69 -7.97
C GLU A 96 -14.21 -12.43 -8.81
N HIS A 97 -13.32 -11.53 -8.38
CA HIS A 97 -13.11 -10.22 -8.99
C HIS A 97 -11.74 -10.03 -9.66
N PHE A 98 -10.73 -10.78 -9.24
CA PHE A 98 -9.38 -10.70 -9.77
C PHE A 98 -8.81 -12.05 -10.16
N GLU A 99 -7.97 -12.04 -11.19
CA GLU A 99 -7.10 -13.16 -11.57
C GLU A 99 -5.65 -12.65 -11.63
N ALA A 100 -4.74 -13.35 -10.96
CA ALA A 100 -3.31 -13.13 -11.10
C ALA A 100 -2.67 -14.24 -11.95
N ARG A 101 -1.80 -13.85 -12.89
CA ARG A 101 -1.04 -14.79 -13.70
C ARG A 101 0.34 -14.24 -14.01
N GLY A 102 1.37 -14.93 -13.55
CA GLY A 102 2.76 -14.56 -13.84
C GLY A 102 3.14 -13.18 -13.29
N GLY A 103 2.56 -12.81 -12.14
CA GLY A 103 2.81 -11.51 -11.50
C GLY A 103 2.07 -10.32 -12.11
N VAL A 104 1.11 -10.56 -13.00
CA VAL A 104 0.17 -9.55 -13.53
C VAL A 104 -1.19 -9.79 -12.90
N LEU A 105 -1.81 -8.72 -12.38
CA LEU A 105 -3.16 -8.74 -11.84
C LEU A 105 -4.15 -8.22 -12.89
N LYS A 106 -5.29 -8.89 -13.03
CA LYS A 106 -6.39 -8.46 -13.89
C LYS A 106 -7.70 -8.42 -13.12
N CYS A 107 -8.50 -7.42 -13.42
CA CYS A 107 -9.88 -7.31 -12.97
C CYS A 107 -10.76 -8.14 -13.94
N ILE A 108 -11.47 -9.13 -13.41
CA ILE A 108 -12.33 -10.07 -14.18
C ILE A 108 -13.82 -9.90 -13.89
N ALA A 109 -14.18 -9.15 -12.84
CA ALA A 109 -15.56 -8.75 -12.53
C ALA A 109 -15.60 -7.34 -11.93
N GLU A 110 -16.79 -6.74 -11.84
CA GLU A 110 -16.96 -5.37 -11.36
C GLU A 110 -16.73 -5.25 -9.84
N VAL A 111 -15.74 -4.43 -9.44
CA VAL A 111 -15.31 -4.24 -8.05
C VAL A 111 -16.06 -3.09 -7.34
N GLY A 112 -16.64 -2.17 -8.11
CA GLY A 112 -17.24 -0.93 -7.60
C GLY A 112 -16.20 0.12 -7.15
N SER A 113 -16.69 1.18 -6.48
CA SER A 113 -15.87 2.28 -5.93
C SER A 113 -16.52 2.98 -4.72
N ASP A 114 -17.58 2.39 -4.17
CA ASP A 114 -18.42 2.93 -3.10
C ASP A 114 -17.75 2.98 -1.71
N TYR A 115 -16.67 2.24 -1.50
CA TYR A 115 -15.86 2.29 -0.26
C TYR A 115 -14.74 3.33 -0.33
N LEU A 116 -14.48 3.93 -1.50
CA LEU A 116 -13.50 5.01 -1.65
C LEU A 116 -14.16 6.35 -1.36
N SER A 117 -13.68 7.05 -0.35
CA SER A 117 -14.04 8.45 -0.10
C SER A 117 -13.38 9.37 -1.14
N GLN A 118 -13.82 10.63 -1.19
CA GLN A 118 -13.18 11.64 -2.05
C GLN A 118 -11.70 11.86 -1.69
N ALA A 119 -11.35 11.76 -0.40
CA ALA A 119 -9.97 11.85 0.06
C ALA A 119 -9.15 10.65 -0.44
N ASP A 120 -9.71 9.44 -0.42
CA ASP A 120 -9.04 8.25 -0.95
C ASP A 120 -8.76 8.41 -2.45
N VAL A 121 -9.75 8.83 -3.24
CA VAL A 121 -9.60 9.05 -4.68
C VAL A 121 -8.50 10.08 -4.97
N LEU A 122 -8.47 11.20 -4.24
CA LEU A 122 -7.42 12.22 -4.38
C LEU A 122 -6.03 11.63 -4.13
N ILE A 123 -5.87 10.83 -3.08
CA ILE A 123 -4.58 10.22 -2.72
C ILE A 123 -4.14 9.18 -3.75
N LEU A 124 -5.07 8.37 -4.25
CA LEU A 124 -4.81 7.43 -5.33
C LEU A 124 -4.37 8.16 -6.60
N GLU A 125 -5.02 9.27 -6.96
CA GLU A 125 -4.61 10.11 -8.08
C GLU A 125 -3.20 10.66 -7.90
N MET A 126 -2.87 11.17 -6.70
CA MET A 126 -1.53 11.69 -6.39
C MET A 126 -0.46 10.60 -6.48
N ALA A 127 -0.70 9.41 -5.90
CA ALA A 127 0.21 8.28 -5.95
C ALA A 127 0.44 7.82 -7.39
N TYR A 128 -0.64 7.63 -8.15
CA TYR A 128 -0.57 7.23 -9.56
C TYR A 128 0.17 8.27 -10.39
N ALA A 129 -0.17 9.56 -10.25
CA ALA A 129 0.45 10.62 -11.03
C ALA A 129 1.96 10.72 -10.80
N LYS A 130 2.42 10.44 -9.59
CA LYS A 130 3.83 10.52 -9.20
C LYS A 130 4.66 9.36 -9.72
N PHE A 131 4.08 8.15 -9.76
CA PHE A 131 4.85 6.93 -10.00
C PHE A 131 4.48 6.18 -11.28
N ARG A 132 3.41 6.55 -12.01
CA ARG A 132 2.95 5.79 -13.20
C ARG A 132 4.01 5.57 -14.28
N GLY A 133 4.89 6.55 -14.50
CA GLY A 133 5.93 6.49 -15.54
C GLY A 133 7.28 5.98 -15.06
N ILE A 134 7.37 5.52 -13.81
CA ILE A 134 8.60 5.05 -13.17
C ILE A 134 8.56 3.52 -13.14
N GLU A 135 9.64 2.82 -13.47
CA GLU A 135 9.65 1.35 -13.40
C GLU A 135 9.51 0.86 -11.95
N THR A 136 8.87 -0.29 -11.74
CA THR A 136 8.67 -0.85 -10.39
C THR A 136 9.97 -1.00 -9.61
N SER A 137 11.06 -1.41 -10.26
CA SER A 137 12.38 -1.51 -9.64
C SER A 137 12.88 -0.17 -9.10
N GLU A 138 12.64 0.92 -9.82
CA GLU A 138 13.00 2.27 -9.41
C GLU A 138 12.09 2.76 -8.28
N VAL A 139 10.77 2.47 -8.31
CA VAL A 139 9.90 2.75 -7.15
C VAL A 139 10.36 1.98 -5.92
N SER A 140 10.78 0.72 -6.08
CA SER A 140 11.38 -0.06 -5.01
C SER A 140 12.68 0.57 -4.48
N GLU A 141 13.51 1.19 -5.31
CA GLU A 141 14.68 1.97 -4.86
C GLU A 141 14.27 3.20 -4.06
N ILE A 142 13.30 3.96 -4.57
CA ILE A 142 12.76 5.15 -3.91
C ILE A 142 12.20 4.80 -2.53
N SER A 143 11.41 3.72 -2.44
CA SER A 143 10.79 3.31 -1.18
C SER A 143 11.80 2.94 -0.08
N ARG A 144 13.01 2.50 -0.47
CA ARG A 144 14.09 2.13 0.44
C ARG A 144 14.85 3.33 1.00
N MET A 145 14.58 4.54 0.50
CA MET A 145 15.12 5.78 1.06
C MET A 145 14.44 6.18 2.37
N TYR A 146 13.26 5.61 2.68
CA TYR A 146 12.41 6.10 3.74
C TYR A 146 12.55 5.31 5.06
N PRO A 147 12.37 5.96 6.23
CA PRO A 147 12.64 5.37 7.54
C PRO A 147 11.86 4.10 7.85
N GLU A 148 10.63 3.98 7.35
CA GLU A 148 9.81 2.79 7.56
C GLU A 148 10.47 1.51 7.05
N TRP A 149 11.33 1.63 6.03
CA TRP A 149 12.11 0.52 5.51
C TRP A 149 13.49 0.44 6.18
N THR A 150 14.24 1.56 6.22
CA THR A 150 15.64 1.54 6.69
C THR A 150 15.77 1.13 8.16
N ARG A 151 14.81 1.49 9.02
CA ARG A 151 14.82 1.14 10.45
C ARG A 151 14.50 -0.32 10.71
N LYS A 152 13.86 -1.01 9.77
CA LYS A 152 13.37 -2.38 9.93
C LYS A 152 14.21 -3.38 9.16
N PHE A 153 14.73 -3.01 7.99
CA PHE A 153 15.51 -3.91 7.15
C PHE A 153 16.94 -4.07 7.66
N ILE A 154 17.39 -5.33 7.81
CA ILE A 154 18.78 -5.66 8.15
C ILE A 154 19.44 -6.38 6.96
N PRO A 155 20.47 -5.80 6.33
CA PRO A 155 21.20 -6.44 5.24
C PRO A 155 21.79 -7.80 5.66
N GLY A 156 21.62 -8.83 4.82
CA GLY A 156 22.18 -10.17 5.05
C GLY A 156 21.41 -11.04 6.06
N SER A 157 20.35 -10.53 6.67
CA SER A 157 19.37 -11.38 7.36
C SER A 157 18.63 -12.23 6.33
N LEU A 158 18.61 -13.56 6.54
CA LEU A 158 17.88 -14.50 5.68
C LEU A 158 16.38 -14.19 5.77
N ALA A 159 15.87 -13.40 4.83
CA ALA A 159 14.48 -13.35 4.40
C ALA A 159 13.38 -13.08 5.46
N GLU A 160 13.69 -12.62 6.67
CA GLU A 160 12.65 -12.32 7.65
C GLU A 160 11.97 -10.99 7.31
N ALA A 161 10.75 -11.09 6.77
CA ALA A 161 9.83 -9.97 6.68
C ALA A 161 9.67 -9.34 8.08
N ARG A 162 9.93 -8.04 8.21
CA ARG A 162 9.83 -7.34 9.50
C ARG A 162 8.71 -6.33 9.51
N GLY A 163 7.88 -6.39 10.54
CA GLY A 163 6.79 -5.44 10.74
C GLY A 163 7.28 -3.99 10.78
N ILE A 164 6.66 -3.15 9.97
CA ILE A 164 6.90 -1.72 9.88
C ILE A 164 6.02 -0.97 10.88
N GLU A 165 6.59 0.04 11.57
CA GLU A 165 5.77 0.97 12.35
C GLU A 165 5.15 2.00 11.40
N LEU A 166 3.82 2.09 11.34
CA LEU A 166 3.16 3.12 10.52
C LEU A 166 3.54 4.56 10.94
N ALA A 167 3.99 4.76 12.18
CA ALA A 167 4.51 6.04 12.64
C ALA A 167 5.78 6.49 11.87
N ASP A 168 6.53 5.56 11.27
CA ASP A 168 7.74 5.90 10.50
C ASP A 168 7.38 6.57 9.15
N PHE A 169 6.15 6.41 8.64
CA PHE A 169 5.71 7.03 7.37
C PHE A 169 5.66 8.57 7.44
N PHE A 170 5.60 9.14 8.65
CA PHE A 170 5.65 10.59 8.86
C PHE A 170 7.06 11.17 8.74
N ALA A 171 8.10 10.34 8.86
CA ALA A 171 9.48 10.80 8.82
C ALA A 171 9.97 10.97 7.37
N ASN A 172 10.77 12.00 7.14
CA ASN A 172 11.48 12.21 5.86
C ASN A 172 12.66 11.23 5.74
N PRO A 173 13.24 11.04 4.53
CA PRO A 173 14.49 10.30 4.36
C PRO A 173 15.58 10.83 5.30
N GLU A 174 16.41 9.94 5.85
CA GLU A 174 17.48 10.33 6.79
C GLU A 174 18.58 11.16 6.10
N ASP A 175 18.80 10.90 4.80
CA ASP A 175 19.89 11.47 4.01
C ASP A 175 19.55 12.79 3.28
N GLY A 176 18.38 13.41 3.52
CA GLY A 176 18.10 14.73 2.95
C GLY A 176 16.64 15.10 2.75
N ALA A 177 16.41 15.96 1.77
CA ALA A 177 15.07 16.43 1.42
C ALA A 177 14.19 15.28 0.95
N ASP A 178 12.89 15.30 1.28
CA ASP A 178 11.90 14.39 0.72
C ASP A 178 11.49 14.90 -0.67
N PRO A 179 11.82 14.21 -1.78
CA PRO A 179 11.46 14.70 -3.10
C PRO A 179 10.08 14.20 -3.56
N TYR A 180 9.51 13.20 -2.88
CA TYR A 180 8.30 12.51 -3.34
C TYR A 180 7.08 12.76 -2.46
N PHE A 181 7.21 12.89 -1.13
CA PHE A 181 6.06 12.96 -0.21
C PHE A 181 6.01 14.28 0.58
N GLN A 182 6.40 15.39 -0.04
CA GLN A 182 6.27 16.71 0.58
C GLN A 182 4.79 17.07 0.81
N VAL A 183 4.52 17.55 2.02
CA VAL A 183 3.26 18.16 2.45
C VAL A 183 3.60 19.39 3.29
N GLU A 184 2.67 20.33 3.43
CA GLU A 184 2.85 21.49 4.31
C GLU A 184 3.17 21.05 5.75
N GLN A 185 4.08 21.75 6.41
CA GLN A 185 4.58 21.35 7.74
C GLN A 185 3.44 21.28 8.78
N ASP A 186 2.55 22.28 8.81
CA ASP A 186 1.40 22.30 9.71
C ASP A 186 0.46 21.12 9.47
N THR A 187 0.28 20.71 8.20
CA THR A 187 -0.50 19.53 7.82
C THR A 187 0.15 18.25 8.34
N LEU A 188 1.47 18.11 8.15
CA LEU A 188 2.23 16.94 8.61
C LEU A 188 2.17 16.79 10.13
N GLU A 189 2.33 17.88 10.86
CA GLU A 189 2.27 17.92 12.32
C GLU A 189 0.86 17.56 12.82
N ALA A 190 -0.18 18.15 12.24
CA ALA A 190 -1.56 17.83 12.58
C ALA A 190 -1.91 16.37 12.29
N ALA A 191 -1.49 15.85 11.13
CA ALA A 191 -1.71 14.46 10.73
C ALA A 191 -0.98 13.48 11.67
N SER A 192 0.26 13.78 12.03
CA SER A 192 1.05 12.96 12.98
C SER A 192 0.45 12.97 14.38
N TYR A 193 0.01 14.14 14.85
CA TYR A 193 -0.70 14.28 16.13
C TYR A 193 -1.98 13.43 16.14
N PHE A 194 -2.84 13.59 15.14
CA PHE A 194 -4.09 12.83 15.03
C PHE A 194 -3.88 11.32 14.99
N PHE A 195 -2.88 10.85 14.24
CA PHE A 195 -2.51 9.44 14.19
C PHE A 195 -2.11 8.90 15.56
N ASN A 196 -1.24 9.64 16.28
CA ASN A 196 -0.74 9.24 17.59
C ASN A 196 -1.83 9.24 18.66
N GLU A 197 -2.68 10.26 18.69
CA GLU A 197 -3.83 10.32 19.61
C GLU A 197 -4.80 9.17 19.37
N ARG A 198 -5.15 8.87 18.11
CA ARG A 198 -6.00 7.72 17.77
C ARG A 198 -5.37 6.41 18.27
N ARG A 199 -4.07 6.23 18.05
CA ARG A 199 -3.33 5.04 18.50
C ARG A 199 -3.31 4.92 20.04
N ALA A 200 -3.10 6.03 20.75
CA ALA A 200 -3.13 6.07 22.21
C ALA A 200 -4.52 5.72 22.77
N LEU A 201 -5.58 6.26 22.15
CA LEU A 201 -6.96 5.95 22.51
C LEU A 201 -7.29 4.47 22.31
N LEU A 202 -6.95 3.90 21.14
CA LEU A 202 -7.15 2.48 20.86
C LEU A 202 -6.42 1.59 21.88
N ALA A 203 -5.17 1.92 22.20
CA ALA A 203 -4.40 1.22 23.22
C ALA A 203 -5.06 1.29 24.61
N SER A 204 -5.59 2.47 25.00
CA SER A 204 -6.29 2.64 26.28
C SER A 204 -7.60 1.82 26.38
N LEU A 205 -8.21 1.53 25.23
CA LEU A 205 -9.41 0.70 25.11
C LEU A 205 -9.09 -0.80 24.98
N GLY A 206 -7.81 -1.19 24.97
CA GLY A 206 -7.41 -2.59 24.75
C GLY A 206 -7.62 -3.07 23.31
N LEU A 207 -7.85 -2.17 22.37
CA LEU A 207 -7.98 -2.45 20.94
C LEU A 207 -6.61 -2.25 20.30
N GLN A 208 -5.80 -3.31 20.19
CA GLN A 208 -4.59 -3.29 19.37
C GLN A 208 -4.89 -3.89 17.99
N HIS A 209 -4.50 -3.19 16.93
CA HIS A 209 -4.45 -3.68 15.54
C HIS A 209 -3.00 -3.76 15.09
#